data_AF-A0A845YBS9-F1
#
_entry.id   AF-A0A845YBS9-F1
#
_cell.length_a   1.000
_cell.length_b   1.000
_cell.length_c   1.000
_cell.angle_alpha   90.00
_cell.angle_beta   90.00
_cell.angle_gamma   90.00
#
_symmetry.space_group_name_H-M   'P 1'
#
loop_
_entity.id
_entity.type
_entity.pdbx_description
1 polymer ?
#
loop_
_entity_poly.entity_id
_entity_poly.type
_entity_poly.pdbx_seq_one_letter_code
_entity_poly.pdbx_strand_id
1 'polypeptide(L)' 'MPLTEASAKVRTGHPVDDETDYQLPIWAGVVPLHLAATEPVSAPRLPIEIPVPAYALNYRRSILK' A
#
# COMPACT_ATOMS: atom_id res chain seq x y z
N MET A 1 -24.56 -0.76 3.99
CA MET A 1 -24.95 -0.36 5.36
C MET A 1 -24.22 0.93 5.69
N PRO A 2 -24.88 1.98 6.20
CA PRO A 2 -24.21 3.23 6.57
C PRO A 2 -23.37 3.05 7.85
N LEU A 3 -22.26 3.78 7.96
CA LEU A 3 -21.53 3.94 9.22
C LEU A 3 -22.25 5.01 10.05
N THR A 4 -22.71 4.67 11.25
CA THR A 4 -23.38 5.61 12.16
C THR A 4 -22.39 6.43 12.99
N GLU A 5 -21.19 5.90 13.23
CA GLU A 5 -20.08 6.56 13.92
C GLU A 5 -18.76 5.91 13.49
N ALA A 6 -17.69 6.71 13.33
CA ALA A 6 -16.35 6.22 13.04
C ALA A 6 -15.28 7.24 13.50
N SER A 7 -14.09 6.75 13.84
CA SER A 7 -12.89 7.57 14.06
C SER A 7 -11.70 6.99 13.30
N ALA A 8 -10.80 7.87 12.85
CA ALA A 8 -9.59 7.50 12.11
C ALA A 8 -8.45 8.47 12.46
N LYS A 9 -7.20 7.98 12.40
CA LYS A 9 -6.00 8.79 12.58
C LYS A 9 -5.01 8.50 11.45
N VAL A 10 -4.44 9.56 10.92
CA VAL A 10 -3.41 9.51 9.87
C VAL A 10 -2.16 10.20 10.41
N ARG A 11 -0.99 9.60 10.16
CA ARG A 11 0.32 10.23 10.36
C ARG A 11 1.12 10.09 9.07
N THR A 12 1.54 11.22 8.52
CA THR A 12 2.38 11.33 7.33
C THR A 12 3.55 12.26 7.63
N GLY A 13 4.59 12.20 6.81
CA GLY A 13 5.77 13.06 6.97
C GLY A 13 6.93 12.38 7.68
N HIS A 14 7.97 13.17 7.94
CA HIS A 14 9.25 12.70 8.46
C HIS A 14 9.20 12.32 9.96
N PRO A 15 10.26 11.67 10.48
CA PRO A 15 10.52 11.65 11.92
C PRO A 15 10.48 13.08 12.49
N VAL A 16 10.05 13.18 13.74
CA VAL A 16 10.06 14.43 14.52
C VAL A 16 10.91 14.11 15.74
N ASP A 17 12.13 14.64 15.76
CA ASP A 17 13.13 14.39 16.77
C ASP A 17 13.32 15.63 17.65
N ASP A 18 13.96 15.46 18.82
CA ASP A 18 14.31 16.55 19.71
C ASP A 18 15.51 17.36 19.16
N GLU A 19 15.61 18.65 19.51
CA GLU A 19 16.62 19.57 18.95
C GLU A 19 18.07 19.08 19.09
N THR A 20 18.39 18.36 20.17
CA THR A 20 19.73 17.82 20.41
C THR A 20 20.08 16.69 19.46
N ASP A 21 19.09 15.93 18.98
CA ASP A 21 19.30 14.72 18.19
C ASP A 21 19.70 15.05 16.75
N TYR A 22 19.31 16.23 16.24
CA TYR A 22 19.75 16.72 14.92
C TYR A 22 21.27 16.93 14.83
N GLN A 23 21.99 16.99 15.95
CA GLN A 23 23.45 17.11 15.98
C GLN A 23 24.16 15.75 15.84
N LEU A 24 23.44 14.64 16.02
CA LEU A 24 24.02 13.31 15.96
C LEU A 24 24.27 12.91 14.49
N PRO A 25 25.45 12.36 14.13
CA PRO A 25 25.75 11.94 12.77
C PRO A 25 25.12 10.57 12.45
N ILE A 26 23.79 10.47 12.56
CA ILE A 26 23.00 9.25 12.34
C ILE A 26 21.92 9.47 11.28
N TRP A 27 21.46 8.39 10.65
CA TRP A 27 20.41 8.46 9.64
C TRP A 27 19.02 8.55 10.28
N ALA A 28 18.18 9.46 9.79
CA ALA A 28 16.75 9.52 10.06
C ALA A 28 16.00 9.71 8.74
N GLY A 29 14.87 9.01 8.57
CA GLY A 29 14.13 9.06 7.32
C GLY A 29 12.86 8.22 7.36
N VAL A 30 12.22 8.10 6.19
CA VAL A 30 11.01 7.29 6.02
C VAL A 30 11.30 6.19 5.02
N VAL A 31 10.99 4.95 5.37
CA VAL A 31 10.92 3.83 4.42
C VAL A 31 9.46 3.72 3.96
N PRO A 32 9.12 4.13 2.72
CA PRO A 32 7.74 4.09 2.25
C PRO A 32 7.31 2.66 1.97
N LEU A 33 6.08 2.32 2.38
CA LEU A 33 5.44 1.04 2.07
C LEU A 33 4.20 1.29 1.24
N HIS A 34 4.00 0.45 0.22
CA HIS A 34 2.86 0.52 -0.66
C HIS A 34 2.27 -0.88 -0.85
N LEU A 35 0.94 -0.95 -0.87
CA LEU A 35 0.23 -2.15 -1.32
C LEU A 35 0.21 -2.14 -2.85
N ALA A 36 0.74 -3.20 -3.46
CA ALA A 36 0.71 -3.40 -4.90
C ALA A 36 0.00 -4.72 -5.22
N ALA A 37 -0.89 -4.69 -6.20
CA ALA A 37 -1.43 -5.90 -6.79
C ALA A 37 -0.43 -6.45 -7.83
N THR A 38 -0.18 -7.75 -7.80
CA THR A 38 0.66 -8.45 -8.79
C THR A 38 -0.20 -9.05 -9.90
N GLU A 39 0.43 -9.68 -10.88
CA GLU A 39 -0.27 -10.40 -11.95
C GLU A 39 -1.26 -11.43 -11.38
N PRO A 40 -2.49 -11.53 -11.93
CA PRO A 40 -3.44 -12.55 -11.51
C PRO A 40 -2.90 -13.95 -11.74
N VAL A 41 -3.08 -14.82 -10.75
CA VAL A 41 -2.65 -16.23 -10.83
C VAL A 41 -3.87 -17.10 -11.02
N SER A 42 -3.91 -17.82 -12.14
CA SER A 42 -4.96 -18.81 -12.41
C SER A 42 -4.89 -19.98 -11.41
N ALA A 43 -6.05 -20.51 -11.05
CA ALA A 43 -6.12 -21.68 -10.19
C ALA A 43 -5.47 -22.90 -10.89
N PRO A 44 -4.75 -23.78 -10.16
CA PRO A 44 -4.03 -24.91 -10.79
C PRO A 44 -4.92 -25.90 -11.56
N ARG A 45 -6.22 -25.96 -11.24
CA ARG A 45 -7.21 -26.84 -11.88
C ARG A 45 -8.06 -26.13 -12.92
N LEU A 46 -7.76 -24.87 -13.23
CA LEU A 46 -8.47 -24.13 -14.28
C LEU A 46 -7.99 -24.67 -15.65
N PRO A 47 -8.90 -25.04 -16.56
CA PRO A 47 -8.54 -25.35 -17.95
C PRO A 47 -7.72 -24.24 -18.59
N ILE A 48 -6.68 -24.60 -19.35
CA ILE A 48 -5.69 -23.67 -19.91
C ILE A 48 -6.30 -22.71 -20.94
N GLU A 49 -7.41 -23.11 -21.56
CA GLU A 49 -8.13 -22.34 -22.58
C GLU A 49 -8.95 -21.19 -21.98
N ILE A 50 -9.12 -21.15 -20.65
CA ILE A 50 -9.85 -20.07 -19.98
C ILE A 50 -8.89 -18.92 -19.70
N PRO A 51 -9.00 -17.79 -20.44
CA PRO A 51 -8.11 -16.67 -20.24
C PRO A 51 -8.45 -15.93 -18.95
N VAL A 52 -7.47 -15.20 -18.42
CA VAL A 52 -7.71 -14.24 -17.34
C VAL A 52 -8.63 -13.13 -17.86
N PRO A 53 -9.75 -12.83 -17.19
CA PRO A 53 -10.65 -11.77 -17.63
C PRO A 53 -9.99 -10.39 -17.64
N ALA A 54 -10.40 -9.53 -18.57
CA ALA A 54 -9.83 -8.19 -18.72
C ALA A 54 -9.91 -7.35 -17.43
N TYR A 55 -10.95 -7.50 -16.61
CA TYR A 55 -11.07 -6.78 -15.34
C TYR A 55 -10.00 -7.20 -14.32
N ALA A 56 -9.55 -8.45 -14.36
CA ALA A 56 -8.51 -8.97 -13.46
C ALA A 56 -7.12 -8.57 -13.96
N LEU A 57 -6.87 -8.69 -15.27
CA LEU A 57 -5.62 -8.22 -15.90
C LEU A 57 -5.38 -6.73 -15.69
N ASN A 58 -6.44 -5.93 -15.75
CA ASN A 58 -6.37 -4.48 -15.61
C ASN A 58 -6.65 -4.00 -14.18
N TYR A 59 -6.72 -4.91 -13.19
CA TYR A 59 -6.94 -4.50 -11.82
C TYR A 59 -5.76 -3.66 -11.32
N ARG A 60 -6.06 -2.40 -10.97
CA ARG A 60 -5.09 -1.48 -10.39
C ARG A 60 -5.61 -0.99 -9.06
N ARG A 61 -4.81 -1.15 -8.00
CA ARG A 61 -5.05 -0.49 -6.72
C ARG A 61 -4.20 0.77 -6.70
N SER A 62 -4.86 1.93 -6.78
CA SER A 62 -4.15 3.21 -6.77
C SER A 62 -3.48 3.44 -5.42
N ILE A 63 -2.24 3.91 -5.45
CA ILE A 63 -1.57 4.49 -4.30
C ILE A 63 -2.06 5.93 -4.25
N LEU A 64 -3.11 6.19 -3.46
CA LEU A 64 -3.48 7.58 -3.16
C LEU A 64 -2.32 8.20 -2.36
N LYS A 65 -1.82 9.33 -2.85
CA LYS A 65 -0.89 10.21 -2.14
C LYS A 65 -1.67 11.11 -1.19
#